data_AF-A0A520HU60-F1
#
_entry.id   AF-A0A520HU60-F1
#
_cell.length_a   1.000
_cell.length_b   1.000
_cell.length_c   1.000
_cell.angle_alpha   90.00
_cell.angle_beta   90.00
_cell.angle_gamma   90.00
#
_symmetry.space_group_name_H-M   'P 1'
#
loop_
_entity.id
_entity.type
_entity.pdbx_description
1 polymer ?
#
loop_
_entity_poly.entity_id
_entity_poly.type
_entity_poly.pdbx_seq_one_letter_code
_entity_poly.pdbx_strand_id
1 'polypeptide(L)'
;CFSDPADAQALERKFAALRTIGVHSFYVALDDIEYKKWNCPRDATAFGPSGAEAAGIAQARLLNAVQAQLVATDPASRPLIMVPTEYYDAKETPYKAALRKELDPRVVVQWTGTDVVPPAISIPDARAATKAFGRKTLLWDNYPVNDYAQTTGRLLMAPYARREAGLSGELTGILSNPMNQEAPSRVAVTGVAAFGWNDVGYDAERTWHFSARELAGGDARAEAALLTFFDTQHMAPTFGSQPWQEQAPRLKASLDAVREALADGDAAKRSAAIADLRAQADTLANAPDIIRSGTVDPAFAEQARPWLDALQLWGRALQLTAAGLDAADHGTDAATRYFTDAGRLAAQAAAVQSIPGATRFDG
;
A
#
# COMPACT_ATOMS: atom_id res chain seq x y z
N CYS A 1 -1.24 -4.50 -32.16
CA CYS A 1 -2.16 -3.70 -33.00
C CYS A 1 -3.57 -3.86 -32.47
N PHE A 2 -4.30 -2.77 -32.25
CA PHE A 2 -5.73 -2.87 -31.87
C PHE A 2 -6.63 -3.27 -33.03
N SER A 3 -6.24 -2.94 -34.26
CA SER A 3 -6.98 -3.19 -35.50
C SER A 3 -6.57 -4.48 -36.24
N ASP A 4 -5.58 -5.23 -35.74
CA ASP A 4 -5.16 -6.47 -36.37
C ASP A 4 -5.95 -7.67 -35.81
N PRO A 5 -6.74 -8.37 -36.64
CA PRO A 5 -7.46 -9.57 -36.20
C PRO A 5 -6.53 -10.67 -35.64
N ALA A 6 -5.27 -10.74 -36.09
CA ALA A 6 -4.34 -11.75 -35.61
C ALA A 6 -3.98 -11.55 -34.13
N ASP A 7 -3.84 -10.29 -33.68
CA ASP A 7 -3.56 -9.94 -32.29
C ASP A 7 -4.78 -10.20 -31.39
N ALA A 8 -5.99 -9.86 -31.86
CA ALA A 8 -7.23 -10.20 -31.17
C ALA A 8 -7.37 -11.73 -30.99
N GLN A 9 -7.12 -12.50 -32.05
CA GLN A 9 -7.13 -13.96 -31.99
C GLN A 9 -6.02 -14.52 -31.08
N ALA A 10 -4.86 -13.87 -30.97
CA ALA A 10 -3.81 -14.29 -30.06
C ALA A 10 -4.25 -14.15 -28.59
N LEU A 11 -4.92 -13.05 -28.25
CA LEU A 11 -5.51 -12.83 -26.94
C LEU A 11 -6.60 -13.87 -26.64
N GLU A 12 -7.48 -14.16 -27.59
CA GLU A 12 -8.53 -15.17 -27.46
C GLU A 12 -7.95 -16.58 -27.24
N ARG A 13 -6.92 -16.97 -28.00
CA ARG A 13 -6.23 -18.25 -27.80
C ARG A 13 -5.63 -18.35 -26.40
N LYS A 14 -5.05 -17.27 -25.87
CA LYS A 14 -4.52 -17.25 -24.50
C LYS A 14 -5.63 -17.43 -23.47
N PHE A 15 -6.77 -16.76 -23.64
CA PHE A 15 -7.92 -16.90 -22.73
C PHE A 15 -8.51 -18.30 -22.80
N ALA A 16 -8.66 -18.88 -23.99
CA ALA A 16 -9.09 -20.26 -24.17
C ALA A 16 -8.15 -21.24 -23.45
N ALA A 17 -6.84 -21.05 -23.55
CA ALA A 17 -5.86 -21.89 -22.84
C ALA A 17 -5.96 -21.76 -21.30
N LEU A 18 -6.30 -20.58 -20.76
CA LEU A 18 -6.52 -20.42 -19.33
C LEU A 18 -7.86 -21.04 -18.88
N ARG A 19 -8.87 -21.06 -19.76
CA ARG A 19 -10.14 -21.74 -19.48
C ARG A 19 -9.98 -23.26 -19.34
N THR A 20 -9.05 -23.89 -20.08
CA THR A 20 -8.84 -25.34 -19.96
C THR A 20 -8.34 -25.77 -18.58
N ILE A 21 -7.83 -24.82 -17.78
CA ILE A 21 -7.43 -25.02 -16.38
C ILE A 21 -8.41 -24.38 -15.38
N GLY A 22 -9.61 -23.98 -15.80
CA GLY A 22 -10.70 -23.53 -14.93
C GLY A 22 -10.80 -22.02 -14.69
N VAL A 23 -10.13 -21.17 -15.48
CA VAL A 23 -10.25 -19.70 -15.34
C VAL A 23 -11.51 -19.18 -16.02
N HIS A 24 -12.33 -18.42 -15.29
CA HIS A 24 -13.60 -17.84 -15.77
C HIS A 24 -13.69 -16.31 -15.67
N SER A 25 -12.69 -15.65 -15.09
CA SER A 25 -12.62 -14.20 -14.94
C SER A 25 -11.32 -13.70 -15.51
N PHE A 26 -11.40 -12.65 -16.31
CA PHE A 26 -10.27 -12.14 -17.08
C PHE A 26 -10.09 -10.65 -16.84
N TYR A 27 -8.84 -10.23 -16.90
CA TYR A 27 -8.40 -8.87 -16.74
C TYR A 27 -7.48 -8.50 -17.92
N VAL A 28 -7.74 -7.37 -18.56
CA VAL A 28 -6.87 -6.82 -19.62
C VAL A 28 -6.31 -5.49 -19.17
N ALA A 29 -4.98 -5.45 -19.02
CA ALA A 29 -4.26 -4.28 -18.56
C ALA A 29 -3.80 -3.40 -19.73
N LEU A 30 -4.12 -2.12 -19.68
CA LEU A 30 -3.72 -1.10 -20.66
C LEU A 30 -3.14 0.14 -19.96
N ASP A 31 -2.72 -0.02 -18.71
CA ASP A 31 -1.89 0.91 -17.96
C ASP A 31 -0.45 0.94 -18.51
N ASP A 32 0.28 2.01 -18.20
CA ASP A 32 1.70 2.20 -18.53
C ASP A 32 2.10 2.00 -20.01
N ILE A 33 1.15 2.26 -20.91
CA ILE A 33 1.38 2.41 -22.35
C ILE A 33 1.16 3.86 -22.78
N GLU A 34 1.73 4.27 -23.91
CA GLU A 34 1.45 5.58 -24.48
C GLU A 34 0.55 5.49 -25.71
N TYR A 35 -0.25 6.54 -25.92
CA TYR A 35 -1.09 6.70 -27.13
C TYR A 35 -0.61 7.84 -28.04
N LYS A 36 0.58 8.41 -27.81
CA LYS A 36 1.13 9.50 -28.65
C LYS A 36 1.59 9.00 -30.01
N LYS A 37 1.84 7.70 -30.14
CA LYS A 37 2.19 7.02 -31.40
C LYS A 37 1.44 5.70 -31.48
N TRP A 38 1.12 5.27 -32.70
CA TRP A 38 0.60 3.92 -32.90
C TRP A 38 1.72 2.89 -32.86
N ASN A 39 1.41 1.73 -32.27
CA ASN A 39 2.33 0.58 -32.26
C ASN A 39 2.40 -0.12 -33.62
N CYS A 40 1.46 0.17 -34.53
CA CYS A 40 1.55 -0.29 -35.91
C CYS A 40 0.78 0.58 -36.90
N PRO A 41 1.13 0.53 -38.21
CA PRO A 41 0.51 1.37 -39.24
C PRO A 41 -0.98 1.12 -39.44
N ARG A 42 -1.46 -0.12 -39.19
CA ARG A 42 -2.87 -0.48 -39.38
C ARG A 42 -3.80 0.31 -38.45
N ASP A 43 -3.35 0.60 -37.23
CA ASP A 43 -4.14 1.39 -36.27
C ASP A 43 -4.32 2.82 -36.77
N ALA A 44 -3.32 3.39 -37.46
CA ALA A 44 -3.44 4.70 -38.09
C ALA A 44 -4.51 4.72 -39.20
N THR A 45 -4.59 3.66 -40.01
CA THR A 45 -5.61 3.52 -41.05
C THR A 45 -6.99 3.30 -40.46
N ALA A 46 -7.10 2.54 -39.36
CA ALA A 46 -8.37 2.16 -38.76
C ALA A 46 -8.98 3.25 -37.87
N PHE A 47 -8.15 4.02 -37.16
CA PHE A 47 -8.58 4.97 -36.13
C PHE A 47 -8.13 6.41 -36.39
N GLY A 48 -7.39 6.66 -37.47
CA GLY A 48 -6.84 7.96 -37.80
C GLY A 48 -5.53 8.27 -37.03
N PRO A 49 -5.14 9.56 -36.92
CA PRO A 49 -3.95 9.95 -36.17
C PRO A 49 -4.00 9.48 -34.71
N SER A 50 -2.84 9.16 -34.13
CA SER A 50 -2.74 8.76 -32.72
C SER A 50 -3.08 9.92 -31.79
N GLY A 51 -3.82 9.62 -30.73
CA GLY A 51 -4.26 10.61 -29.76
C GLY A 51 -5.23 10.00 -28.75
N ALA A 52 -5.57 10.78 -27.73
CA ALA A 52 -6.40 10.36 -26.60
C ALA A 52 -7.74 9.73 -27.04
N GLU A 53 -8.52 10.43 -27.88
CA GLU A 53 -9.82 9.93 -28.36
C GLU A 53 -9.66 8.65 -29.19
N ALA A 54 -8.75 8.66 -30.18
CA ALA A 54 -8.53 7.52 -31.07
C ALA A 54 -8.08 6.27 -30.30
N ALA A 55 -7.24 6.43 -29.27
CA ALA A 55 -6.84 5.33 -28.40
C ALA A 55 -7.99 4.80 -27.55
N GLY A 56 -8.84 5.67 -27.00
CA GLY A 56 -10.05 5.24 -26.28
C GLY A 56 -10.98 4.41 -27.17
N ILE A 57 -11.19 4.84 -28.42
CA ILE A 57 -11.98 4.08 -29.42
C ILE A 57 -11.33 2.74 -29.74
N ALA A 58 -10.02 2.73 -30.02
CA ALA A 58 -9.29 1.53 -30.39
C ALA A 58 -9.30 0.47 -29.27
N GLN A 59 -9.06 0.89 -28.04
CA GLN A 59 -9.07 0.02 -26.87
C GLN A 59 -10.49 -0.48 -26.57
N ALA A 60 -11.52 0.38 -26.63
CA ALA A 60 -12.91 -0.04 -26.48
C ALA A 60 -13.29 -1.10 -27.52
N ARG A 61 -12.91 -0.92 -28.79
CA ARG A 61 -13.18 -1.89 -29.86
C ARG A 61 -12.57 -3.26 -29.57
N LEU A 62 -11.31 -3.31 -29.14
CA LEU A 62 -10.66 -4.57 -28.76
C LEU A 62 -11.38 -5.23 -27.57
N LEU A 63 -11.63 -4.47 -26.51
CA LEU A 63 -12.23 -4.99 -25.28
C LEU A 63 -13.68 -5.44 -25.49
N ASN A 64 -14.44 -4.78 -26.35
CA ASN A 64 -15.78 -5.21 -26.74
C ASN A 64 -15.77 -6.55 -27.47
N ALA A 65 -14.82 -6.76 -28.38
CA ALA A 65 -14.66 -8.04 -29.05
C ALA A 65 -14.32 -9.15 -28.05
N VAL A 66 -13.39 -8.89 -27.12
CA VAL A 66 -13.03 -9.82 -26.04
C VAL A 66 -14.24 -10.12 -25.15
N GLN A 67 -14.98 -9.11 -24.70
CA GLN A 67 -16.16 -9.26 -23.86
C GLN A 67 -17.26 -10.07 -24.57
N ALA A 68 -17.48 -9.84 -25.87
CA ALA A 68 -18.44 -10.61 -26.67
C ALA A 68 -18.01 -12.08 -26.76
N GLN A 69 -16.73 -12.35 -27.03
CA GLN A 69 -16.19 -13.70 -27.12
C GLN A 69 -16.26 -14.45 -25.78
N LEU A 70 -15.95 -13.78 -24.66
CA LEU A 70 -16.06 -14.35 -23.32
C LEU A 70 -17.48 -14.85 -23.04
N VAL A 71 -18.48 -14.04 -23.39
CA VAL A 71 -19.90 -14.36 -23.19
C VAL A 71 -20.38 -15.46 -24.12
N ALA A 72 -19.93 -15.45 -25.39
CA ALA A 72 -20.29 -16.48 -26.35
C ALA A 72 -19.70 -17.85 -25.99
N THR A 73 -18.49 -17.86 -25.43
CA THR A 73 -17.78 -19.11 -25.07
C THR A 73 -18.24 -19.68 -23.73
N ASP A 74 -18.57 -18.81 -22.79
CA ASP A 74 -18.90 -19.17 -21.42
C ASP A 74 -20.00 -18.25 -20.88
N PRO A 75 -21.26 -18.71 -20.90
CA PRO A 75 -22.39 -17.95 -20.35
C PRO A 75 -22.25 -17.63 -18.86
N ALA A 76 -21.41 -18.36 -18.11
CA ALA A 76 -21.13 -18.10 -16.70
C ALA A 76 -19.95 -17.13 -16.50
N SER A 77 -19.33 -16.63 -17.57
CA SER A 77 -18.20 -15.71 -17.47
C SER A 77 -18.58 -14.43 -16.73
N ARG A 78 -17.71 -14.02 -15.83
CA ARG A 78 -17.82 -12.70 -15.20
C ARG A 78 -17.50 -11.61 -16.22
N PRO A 79 -18.02 -10.39 -16.04
CA PRO A 79 -17.65 -9.29 -16.91
C PRO A 79 -16.13 -9.08 -16.93
N LEU A 80 -15.62 -8.70 -18.10
CA LEU A 80 -14.20 -8.37 -18.27
C LEU A 80 -13.85 -7.18 -17.37
N ILE A 81 -12.73 -7.28 -16.67
CA ILE A 81 -12.15 -6.15 -15.95
C ILE A 81 -11.03 -5.58 -16.83
N MET A 82 -10.91 -4.25 -16.87
CA MET A 82 -9.82 -3.57 -17.55
C MET A 82 -9.28 -2.43 -16.70
N VAL A 83 -7.99 -2.11 -16.87
CA VAL A 83 -7.45 -0.82 -16.43
C VAL A 83 -7.13 0.03 -17.66
N PRO A 84 -7.61 1.29 -17.71
CA PRO A 84 -7.34 2.17 -18.84
C PRO A 84 -5.94 2.77 -18.79
N THR A 85 -5.49 3.34 -19.90
CA THR A 85 -4.23 4.09 -19.96
C THR A 85 -4.29 5.35 -19.09
N GLU A 86 -5.45 6.01 -19.02
CA GLU A 86 -5.71 7.09 -18.07
C GLU A 86 -6.43 6.53 -16.84
N TYR A 87 -5.71 5.78 -16.00
CA TYR A 87 -6.25 5.05 -14.85
C TYR A 87 -6.41 5.85 -13.56
N TYR A 88 -5.79 7.01 -13.46
CA TYR A 88 -5.89 7.90 -12.30
C TYR A 88 -6.69 9.16 -12.64
N ASP A 89 -7.00 9.93 -11.61
CA ASP A 89 -7.81 11.15 -11.61
C ASP A 89 -9.24 10.99 -12.15
N ALA A 90 -10.05 12.05 -11.97
CA ALA A 90 -11.43 12.11 -12.43
C ALA A 90 -11.67 13.19 -13.50
N LYS A 91 -10.61 13.65 -14.18
CA LYS A 91 -10.74 14.66 -15.24
C LYS A 91 -11.48 14.06 -16.43
N GLU A 92 -12.41 14.81 -17.01
CA GLU A 92 -13.05 14.40 -18.26
C GLU A 92 -12.11 14.71 -19.43
N THR A 93 -11.62 13.67 -20.10
CA THR A 93 -10.69 13.77 -21.23
C THR A 93 -11.33 13.18 -22.50
N PRO A 94 -10.80 13.48 -23.71
CA PRO A 94 -11.25 12.81 -24.93
C PRO A 94 -11.09 11.29 -24.88
N TYR A 95 -10.06 10.78 -24.20
CA TYR A 95 -9.85 9.34 -24.01
C TYR A 95 -10.95 8.71 -23.13
N LYS A 96 -11.21 9.29 -21.94
CA LYS A 96 -12.27 8.80 -21.03
C LYS A 96 -13.66 8.97 -21.65
N ALA A 97 -13.89 10.05 -22.41
CA ALA A 97 -15.13 10.27 -23.16
C ALA A 97 -15.36 9.22 -24.25
N ALA A 98 -14.31 8.83 -24.98
CA ALA A 98 -14.38 7.75 -25.96
C ALA A 98 -14.69 6.40 -25.31
N LEU A 99 -14.00 6.04 -24.21
CA LEU A 99 -14.31 4.82 -23.45
C LEU A 99 -15.76 4.83 -22.94
N ARG A 100 -16.21 5.93 -22.34
CA ARG A 100 -17.58 6.09 -21.85
C ARG A 100 -18.62 5.85 -22.94
N LYS A 101 -18.36 6.30 -24.16
CA LYS A 101 -19.27 6.19 -25.31
C LYS A 101 -19.25 4.80 -25.95
N GLU A 102 -18.06 4.23 -26.13
CA GLU A 102 -17.88 3.07 -27.02
C GLU A 102 -17.73 1.74 -26.26
N LEU A 103 -17.28 1.74 -25.00
CA LEU A 103 -17.01 0.51 -24.25
C LEU A 103 -18.30 -0.18 -23.80
N ASP A 104 -18.42 -1.49 -24.01
CA ASP A 104 -19.54 -2.33 -23.58
C ASP A 104 -19.83 -2.05 -22.09
N PRO A 105 -21.08 -1.71 -21.71
CA PRO A 105 -21.42 -1.31 -20.35
C PRO A 105 -21.19 -2.40 -19.30
N ARG A 106 -21.00 -3.67 -19.70
CA ARG A 106 -20.65 -4.75 -18.80
C ARG A 106 -19.19 -4.70 -18.36
N VAL A 107 -18.29 -4.14 -19.17
CA VAL A 107 -16.86 -4.10 -18.84
C VAL A 107 -16.63 -3.21 -17.62
N VAL A 108 -15.98 -3.79 -16.61
CA VAL A 108 -15.60 -3.13 -15.36
C VAL A 108 -14.31 -2.36 -15.58
N VAL A 109 -14.31 -1.07 -15.24
CA VAL A 109 -13.17 -0.17 -15.44
C VAL A 109 -12.49 0.11 -14.10
N GLN A 110 -11.20 -0.18 -14.02
CA GLN A 110 -10.38 0.16 -12.86
C GLN A 110 -10.01 1.65 -12.84
N TRP A 111 -9.88 2.18 -11.62
CA TRP A 111 -9.47 3.54 -11.33
C TRP A 111 -8.66 3.56 -10.05
N THR A 112 -7.53 4.28 -10.00
CA THR A 112 -6.66 4.30 -8.80
C THR A 112 -7.03 5.34 -7.77
N GLY A 113 -7.94 6.26 -8.09
CA GLY A 113 -8.27 7.40 -7.24
C GLY A 113 -7.88 8.74 -7.88
N THR A 114 -7.83 9.79 -7.06
CA THR A 114 -7.46 11.15 -7.49
C THR A 114 -6.01 11.28 -7.97
N ASP A 115 -5.19 10.28 -7.69
CA ASP A 115 -3.79 10.14 -8.10
C ASP A 115 -3.49 8.63 -8.29
N VAL A 116 -2.26 8.30 -8.70
CA VAL A 116 -1.76 6.92 -8.73
C VAL A 116 -1.73 6.34 -7.31
N VAL A 117 -1.24 7.11 -6.34
CA VAL A 117 -1.28 6.79 -4.90
C VAL A 117 -2.01 7.93 -4.18
N PRO A 118 -3.35 7.87 -4.06
CA PRO A 118 -4.12 8.99 -3.52
C PRO A 118 -4.03 9.03 -1.98
N PRO A 119 -3.89 10.23 -1.38
CA PRO A 119 -3.88 10.41 0.08
C PRO A 119 -5.27 10.19 0.71
N ALA A 120 -6.34 10.30 -0.07
CA ALA A 120 -7.70 10.03 0.38
C ALA A 120 -8.59 9.81 -0.84
N ILE A 121 -9.71 9.12 -0.63
CA ILE A 121 -10.77 8.99 -1.64
C ILE A 121 -12.09 9.28 -0.96
N SER A 122 -12.79 10.30 -1.46
CA SER A 122 -14.11 10.70 -0.99
C SER A 122 -15.23 10.20 -1.91
N ILE A 123 -16.47 10.20 -1.42
CA ILE A 123 -17.68 9.93 -2.22
C ILE A 123 -17.77 10.88 -3.44
N PRO A 124 -17.56 12.21 -3.30
CA PRO A 124 -17.46 13.11 -4.45
C PRO A 124 -16.42 12.69 -5.48
N ASP A 125 -15.24 12.20 -5.07
CA ASP A 125 -14.20 11.74 -6.00
C ASP A 125 -14.68 10.52 -6.80
N ALA A 126 -15.29 9.54 -6.13
CA ALA A 126 -15.85 8.35 -6.79
C ALA A 126 -17.00 8.70 -7.75
N ARG A 127 -17.83 9.69 -7.41
CA ARG A 127 -18.87 10.22 -8.30
C ARG A 127 -18.28 10.95 -9.50
N ALA A 128 -17.21 11.72 -9.31
CA ALA A 128 -16.50 12.38 -10.40
C ALA A 128 -15.88 11.35 -11.35
N ALA A 129 -15.27 10.29 -10.82
CA ALA A 129 -14.76 9.17 -11.62
C ALA A 129 -15.90 8.48 -12.38
N THR A 130 -17.02 8.22 -11.72
CA THR A 130 -18.24 7.67 -12.36
C THR A 130 -18.71 8.54 -13.52
N LYS A 131 -18.69 9.88 -13.36
CA LYS A 131 -19.02 10.81 -14.44
C LYS A 131 -18.02 10.70 -15.60
N ALA A 132 -16.72 10.68 -15.31
CA ALA A 132 -15.67 10.62 -16.32
C ALA A 132 -15.73 9.33 -17.16
N PHE A 133 -15.91 8.17 -16.53
CA PHE A 133 -15.96 6.86 -17.19
C PHE A 133 -17.38 6.43 -17.61
N GLY A 134 -18.42 7.13 -17.14
CA GLY A 134 -19.83 6.84 -17.39
C GLY A 134 -20.36 5.57 -16.72
N ARG A 135 -19.65 5.06 -15.72
CA ARG A 135 -20.00 3.87 -14.93
C ARG A 135 -19.23 3.88 -13.61
N LYS A 136 -19.77 3.21 -12.60
CA LYS A 136 -19.03 2.99 -11.33
C LYS A 136 -17.73 2.25 -11.63
N THR A 137 -16.65 2.69 -11.01
CA THR A 137 -15.31 2.12 -11.22
C THR A 137 -15.01 1.03 -10.19
N LEU A 138 -14.06 0.16 -10.51
CA LEU A 138 -13.40 -0.73 -9.54
C LEU A 138 -12.18 0.02 -9.00
N LEU A 139 -12.10 0.26 -7.70
CA LEU A 139 -10.94 0.95 -7.15
C LEU A 139 -9.73 0.00 -7.18
N TRP A 140 -8.71 0.31 -7.96
CA TRP A 140 -7.39 -0.30 -7.83
C TRP A 140 -6.60 0.52 -6.82
N ASP A 141 -6.59 0.06 -5.58
CA ASP A 141 -5.99 0.80 -4.49
C ASP A 141 -4.50 0.47 -4.34
N ASN A 142 -3.63 1.44 -4.62
CA ASN A 142 -2.18 1.32 -4.46
C ASN A 142 -1.74 1.43 -3.00
N TYR A 143 -2.26 0.51 -2.17
CA TYR A 143 -1.82 0.27 -0.81
C TYR A 143 -2.07 -1.21 -0.44
N PRO A 144 -1.11 -1.92 0.18
CA PRO A 144 0.18 -1.46 0.73
C PRO A 144 1.41 -1.52 -0.19
N VAL A 145 1.29 -1.52 -1.52
CA VAL A 145 2.43 -1.65 -2.44
C VAL A 145 3.65 -0.76 -2.08
N ASN A 146 4.86 -1.32 -2.15
CA ASN A 146 6.13 -0.66 -1.81
C ASN A 146 7.17 -0.75 -2.93
N ASP A 147 6.73 -0.58 -4.18
CA ASP A 147 7.55 -0.72 -5.38
C ASP A 147 7.95 0.61 -6.03
N TYR A 148 7.72 1.74 -5.34
CA TYR A 148 8.02 3.10 -5.83
C TYR A 148 9.00 3.85 -4.92
N ALA A 149 9.73 4.83 -5.48
CA ALA A 149 10.90 5.44 -4.84
C ALA A 149 10.64 6.01 -3.43
N GLN A 150 9.45 6.58 -3.18
CA GLN A 150 9.09 7.14 -1.88
C GLN A 150 8.95 6.08 -0.77
N THR A 151 8.83 4.80 -1.14
CA THR A 151 8.73 3.66 -0.22
C THR A 151 10.07 2.95 0.03
N THR A 152 11.18 3.50 -0.48
CA THR A 152 12.54 2.95 -0.30
C THR A 152 12.78 2.54 1.15
N GLY A 153 13.14 1.27 1.36
CA GLY A 153 13.45 0.70 2.68
C GLY A 153 12.24 0.51 3.62
N ARG A 154 10.99 0.56 3.12
CA ARG A 154 9.79 0.51 3.98
C ARG A 154 8.94 -0.74 3.76
N LEU A 155 8.44 -1.28 4.88
CA LEU A 155 7.16 -2.01 4.89
C LEU A 155 6.04 -1.00 5.15
N LEU A 156 4.90 -1.21 4.52
CA LEU A 156 3.72 -0.36 4.70
C LEU A 156 2.67 -1.13 5.51
N MET A 157 2.65 -0.88 6.82
CA MET A 157 1.81 -1.61 7.78
C MET A 157 0.82 -0.73 8.53
N ALA A 158 0.64 0.52 8.11
CA ALA A 158 -0.42 1.37 8.66
C ALA A 158 -1.81 0.72 8.44
N PRO A 159 -2.78 0.96 9.33
CA PRO A 159 -4.14 0.55 9.10
C PRO A 159 -4.72 1.23 7.86
N TYR A 160 -5.55 0.51 7.12
CA TYR A 160 -6.24 1.05 5.94
C TYR A 160 -7.20 2.16 6.37
N ALA A 161 -7.05 3.36 5.80
CA ALA A 161 -7.76 4.56 6.25
C ALA A 161 -8.06 5.57 5.12
N ARG A 162 -8.72 6.69 5.43
CA ARG A 162 -8.98 7.80 4.48
C ARG A 162 -9.71 7.42 3.17
N ARG A 163 -10.36 6.26 3.14
CA ARG A 163 -11.41 5.95 2.17
C ARG A 163 -12.73 6.23 2.89
N GLU A 164 -13.54 7.14 2.34
CA GLU A 164 -14.75 7.61 3.00
C GLU A 164 -15.78 6.47 3.16
N ALA A 165 -16.37 6.36 4.35
CA ALA A 165 -17.46 5.41 4.59
C ALA A 165 -18.66 5.71 3.67
N GLY A 166 -19.20 4.68 3.02
CA GLY A 166 -20.26 4.80 2.01
C GLY A 166 -19.77 4.68 0.56
N LEU A 167 -18.45 4.58 0.34
CA LEU A 167 -17.87 4.30 -0.98
C LEU A 167 -18.37 3.00 -1.61
N SER A 168 -18.82 2.03 -0.82
CA SER A 168 -19.50 0.81 -1.31
C SER A 168 -20.73 1.13 -2.19
N GLY A 169 -21.36 2.30 -1.97
CA GLY A 169 -22.45 2.80 -2.79
C GLY A 169 -22.01 3.42 -4.12
N GLU A 170 -20.75 3.79 -4.29
CA GLU A 170 -20.23 4.56 -5.45
C GLU A 170 -19.25 3.76 -6.31
N LEU A 171 -18.62 2.73 -5.74
CA LEU A 171 -17.67 1.83 -6.42
C LEU A 171 -18.30 0.46 -6.71
N THR A 172 -17.72 -0.27 -7.66
CA THR A 172 -18.09 -1.68 -7.93
C THR A 172 -17.33 -2.66 -7.04
N GLY A 173 -16.26 -2.21 -6.40
CA GLY A 173 -15.41 -3.01 -5.51
C GLY A 173 -14.07 -2.32 -5.28
N ILE A 174 -13.18 -3.02 -4.58
CA ILE A 174 -11.81 -2.60 -4.32
C ILE A 174 -10.87 -3.78 -4.63
N LEU A 175 -9.76 -3.48 -5.30
CA LEU A 175 -8.65 -4.39 -5.59
C LEU A 175 -7.38 -3.75 -5.01
N SER A 176 -6.84 -4.35 -3.94
CA SER A 176 -5.60 -3.88 -3.32
C SER A 176 -4.38 -4.28 -4.14
N ASN A 177 -3.42 -3.38 -4.26
CA ASN A 177 -2.06 -3.68 -4.70
C ASN A 177 -1.17 -3.92 -3.47
N PRO A 178 -0.83 -5.18 -3.14
CA PRO A 178 -0.01 -5.49 -1.97
C PRO A 178 1.50 -5.26 -2.21
N MET A 179 2.29 -5.36 -1.14
CA MET A 179 3.74 -5.49 -1.26
C MET A 179 4.12 -6.88 -1.80
N ASN A 180 5.34 -7.03 -2.30
CA ASN A 180 5.90 -8.36 -2.60
C ASN A 180 6.12 -9.20 -1.34
N GLN A 181 6.11 -8.57 -0.16
CA GLN A 181 6.08 -9.25 1.14
C GLN A 181 4.62 -9.58 1.48
N GLU A 182 4.17 -10.78 1.11
CA GLU A 182 2.79 -11.25 1.29
C GLU A 182 2.33 -11.20 2.75
N ALA A 183 3.07 -11.79 3.69
CA ALA A 183 2.64 -11.89 5.07
C ALA A 183 2.62 -10.52 5.77
N PRO A 184 3.63 -9.65 5.61
CA PRO A 184 3.56 -8.23 5.94
C PRO A 184 2.37 -7.48 5.33
N SER A 185 2.00 -7.77 4.08
CA SER A 185 0.87 -7.10 3.42
C SER A 185 -0.48 -7.42 4.07
N ARG A 186 -0.61 -8.56 4.75
CA ARG A 186 -1.85 -8.96 5.43
C ARG A 186 -2.34 -7.93 6.43
N VAL A 187 -1.44 -7.16 7.07
CA VAL A 187 -1.81 -6.09 8.02
C VAL A 187 -2.76 -5.08 7.37
N ALA A 188 -2.35 -4.55 6.22
CA ALA A 188 -3.13 -3.58 5.46
C ALA A 188 -4.29 -4.24 4.67
N VAL A 189 -4.04 -5.40 4.05
CA VAL A 189 -5.03 -6.11 3.23
C VAL A 189 -6.23 -6.57 4.06
N THR A 190 -6.02 -6.93 5.34
CA THR A 190 -7.12 -7.21 6.27
C THR A 190 -8.02 -5.98 6.46
N GLY A 191 -7.42 -4.79 6.55
CA GLY A 191 -8.12 -3.50 6.55
C GLY A 191 -8.93 -3.28 5.28
N VAL A 192 -8.34 -3.54 4.11
CA VAL A 192 -9.05 -3.43 2.82
C VAL A 192 -10.24 -4.38 2.75
N ALA A 193 -10.07 -5.63 3.19
CA ALA A 193 -11.14 -6.64 3.19
C ALA A 193 -12.28 -6.25 4.15
N ALA A 194 -11.95 -5.81 5.36
CA ALA A 194 -12.95 -5.37 6.34
C ALA A 194 -13.72 -4.13 5.86
N PHE A 195 -13.01 -3.14 5.28
CA PHE A 195 -13.64 -1.96 4.69
C PHE A 195 -14.53 -2.33 3.49
N GLY A 196 -14.04 -3.17 2.58
CA GLY A 196 -14.81 -3.62 1.42
C GLY A 196 -16.06 -4.43 1.79
N TRP A 197 -16.07 -5.07 2.97
CA TRP A 197 -17.22 -5.80 3.49
C TRP A 197 -18.26 -4.89 4.19
N ASN A 198 -17.80 -3.95 5.02
CA ASN A 198 -18.68 -3.05 5.79
C ASN A 198 -17.98 -1.70 6.02
N ASP A 199 -17.97 -0.84 5.00
CA ASP A 199 -17.31 0.46 5.03
C ASP A 199 -17.94 1.44 6.04
N VAL A 200 -19.26 1.37 6.26
CA VAL A 200 -19.97 2.21 7.24
C VAL A 200 -19.61 1.84 8.68
N GLY A 201 -19.45 0.55 8.97
CA GLY A 201 -19.08 0.04 10.29
C GLY A 201 -17.59 -0.24 10.47
N TYR A 202 -16.75 0.15 9.50
CA TYR A 202 -15.33 -0.15 9.51
C TYR A 202 -14.59 0.62 10.61
N ASP A 203 -13.75 -0.10 11.35
CA ASP A 203 -12.93 0.42 12.44
C ASP A 203 -11.47 0.03 12.15
N ALA A 204 -10.69 1.04 11.76
CA ALA A 204 -9.32 0.85 11.30
C ALA A 204 -8.41 0.33 12.41
N GLU A 205 -8.49 0.90 13.62
CA GLU A 205 -7.71 0.45 14.77
C GLU A 205 -8.09 -0.98 15.17
N ARG A 206 -9.38 -1.28 15.28
CA ARG A 206 -9.83 -2.64 15.63
C ARG A 206 -9.33 -3.67 14.64
N THR A 207 -9.35 -3.35 13.34
CA THR A 207 -8.88 -4.26 12.29
C THR A 207 -7.35 -4.41 12.33
N TRP A 208 -6.63 -3.36 12.69
CA TRP A 208 -5.18 -3.40 12.87
C TRP A 208 -4.77 -4.33 14.02
N HIS A 209 -5.42 -4.19 15.18
CA HIS A 209 -5.23 -5.11 16.32
C HIS A 209 -5.63 -6.54 15.98
N PHE A 210 -6.74 -6.73 15.26
CA PHE A 210 -7.13 -8.05 14.75
C PHE A 210 -6.01 -8.67 13.90
N SER A 211 -5.41 -7.91 12.98
CA SER A 211 -4.34 -8.43 12.13
C SER A 211 -3.08 -8.84 12.92
N ALA A 212 -2.72 -8.08 13.97
CA ALA A 212 -1.63 -8.44 14.87
C ALA A 212 -1.94 -9.74 15.62
N ARG A 213 -3.15 -9.89 16.14
CA ARG A 213 -3.57 -11.10 16.86
C ARG A 213 -3.55 -12.35 15.97
N GLU A 214 -4.04 -12.24 14.73
CA GLU A 214 -4.02 -13.35 13.78
C GLU A 214 -2.59 -13.78 13.45
N LEU A 215 -1.71 -12.81 13.16
CA LEU A 215 -0.29 -13.08 12.92
C LEU A 215 0.41 -13.65 14.15
N ALA A 216 -0.02 -13.31 15.36
CA ALA A 216 0.50 -13.82 16.63
C ALA A 216 -0.06 -15.19 17.04
N GLY A 217 -0.97 -15.80 16.26
CA GLY A 217 -1.63 -17.04 16.65
C GLY A 217 -2.41 -16.93 17.97
N GLY A 218 -2.88 -15.73 18.33
CA GLY A 218 -3.60 -15.46 19.57
C GLY A 218 -2.73 -15.26 20.82
N ASP A 219 -1.40 -15.27 20.72
CA ASP A 219 -0.52 -14.98 21.85
C ASP A 219 -0.44 -13.48 22.14
N ALA A 220 -0.87 -13.07 23.34
CA ALA A 220 -0.97 -11.66 23.71
C ALA A 220 0.38 -10.93 23.75
N ARG A 221 1.49 -11.64 24.06
CA ARG A 221 2.82 -11.04 24.12
C ARG A 221 3.35 -10.78 22.71
N ALA A 222 3.15 -11.72 21.80
CA ALA A 222 3.48 -11.59 20.38
C ALA A 222 2.60 -10.52 19.70
N GLU A 223 1.31 -10.46 20.02
CA GLU A 223 0.40 -9.41 19.54
C GLU A 223 0.90 -8.02 19.93
N ALA A 224 1.26 -7.81 21.20
CA ALA A 224 1.81 -6.54 21.67
C ALA A 224 3.13 -6.18 20.95
N ALA A 225 4.02 -7.16 20.75
CA ALA A 225 5.28 -6.95 20.03
C ALA A 225 5.04 -6.58 18.55
N LEU A 226 4.08 -7.23 17.89
CA LEU A 226 3.66 -6.89 16.53
C LEU A 226 3.09 -5.48 16.44
N LEU A 227 2.23 -5.07 17.38
CA LEU A 227 1.70 -3.71 17.41
C LEU A 227 2.78 -2.64 17.61
N THR A 228 3.80 -2.93 18.43
CA THR A 228 4.99 -2.08 18.53
C THR A 228 5.71 -2.00 17.18
N PHE A 229 5.93 -3.12 16.50
CA PHE A 229 6.59 -3.14 15.20
C PHE A 229 5.76 -2.40 14.13
N PHE A 230 4.44 -2.62 14.07
CA PHE A 230 3.57 -1.98 13.09
C PHE A 230 3.57 -0.45 13.24
N ASP A 231 3.62 0.09 14.46
CA ASP A 231 3.76 1.54 14.69
C ASP A 231 5.04 2.06 14.01
N THR A 232 6.18 1.35 14.15
CA THR A 232 7.42 1.77 13.48
C THR A 232 7.34 1.72 11.95
N GLN A 233 6.44 0.90 11.39
CA GLN A 233 6.18 0.74 9.95
C GLN A 233 4.88 1.44 9.50
N HIS A 234 4.40 2.42 10.28
CA HIS A 234 3.11 3.09 10.06
C HIS A 234 3.14 4.14 8.94
N MET A 235 4.33 4.66 8.60
CA MET A 235 4.45 5.67 7.55
C MET A 235 4.00 5.11 6.19
N ALA A 236 3.05 5.79 5.56
CA ALA A 236 2.62 5.47 4.21
C ALA A 236 2.78 6.71 3.30
N PRO A 237 3.82 6.74 2.45
CA PRO A 237 4.15 7.92 1.66
C PRO A 237 3.25 8.06 0.43
N THR A 238 3.10 9.29 -0.07
CA THR A 238 2.46 9.57 -1.38
C THR A 238 3.48 10.20 -2.33
N PHE A 239 3.09 10.50 -3.57
CA PHE A 239 3.90 11.32 -4.48
C PHE A 239 3.93 12.80 -4.11
N GLY A 240 3.04 13.24 -3.20
CA GLY A 240 2.95 14.62 -2.72
C GLY A 240 3.86 14.92 -1.54
N SER A 241 3.72 16.14 -1.01
CA SER A 241 4.53 16.62 0.14
C SER A 241 4.08 16.10 1.50
N GLN A 242 2.88 15.51 1.58
CA GLN A 242 2.31 14.98 2.81
C GLN A 242 2.10 13.46 2.65
N PRO A 243 2.49 12.66 3.66
CA PRO A 243 2.18 11.25 3.65
C PRO A 243 0.68 11.03 3.84
N TRP A 244 0.23 9.84 3.44
CA TRP A 244 -1.12 9.39 3.71
C TRP A 244 -1.32 9.05 5.19
N GLN A 245 -0.32 8.41 5.79
CA GLN A 245 -0.27 8.05 7.21
C GLN A 245 1.09 8.45 7.78
N GLU A 246 1.11 9.01 8.98
CA GLU A 246 2.31 9.56 9.61
C GLU A 246 3.28 8.48 10.11
N GLN A 247 4.53 8.89 10.36
CA GLN A 247 5.58 8.01 10.87
C GLN A 247 5.41 7.76 12.37
N ALA A 248 5.18 6.51 12.75
CA ALA A 248 5.19 5.99 14.12
C ALA A 248 4.49 6.91 15.14
N PRO A 249 3.18 7.15 14.99
CA PRO A 249 2.45 8.11 15.81
C PRO A 249 2.58 7.83 17.32
N ARG A 250 2.58 6.55 17.74
CA ARG A 250 2.69 6.21 19.18
C ARG A 250 4.10 6.50 19.70
N LEU A 251 5.14 6.08 18.98
CA LEU A 251 6.52 6.39 19.34
C LEU A 251 6.79 7.90 19.32
N LYS A 252 6.31 8.62 18.30
CA LYS A 252 6.46 10.06 18.18
C LYS A 252 5.85 10.79 19.37
N ALA A 253 4.61 10.46 19.74
CA ALA A 253 3.94 11.08 20.88
C ALA A 253 4.75 10.93 22.18
N SER A 254 5.35 9.76 22.38
CA SER A 254 6.22 9.54 23.54
C SER A 254 7.51 10.37 23.48
N LEU A 255 8.21 10.37 22.34
CA LEU A 255 9.44 11.15 22.19
C LEU A 255 9.19 12.65 22.38
N ASP A 256 8.04 13.16 21.93
CA ASP A 256 7.64 14.55 22.16
C ASP A 256 7.38 14.83 23.64
N ALA A 257 6.67 13.93 24.35
CA ALA A 257 6.46 14.06 25.79
C ALA A 257 7.77 14.08 26.59
N VAL A 258 8.75 13.26 26.20
CA VAL A 258 10.09 13.28 26.81
C VAL A 258 10.79 14.61 26.55
N ARG A 259 10.72 15.13 25.31
CA ARG A 259 11.32 16.43 24.96
C ARG A 259 10.72 17.57 25.77
N GLU A 260 9.39 17.59 25.91
CA GLU A 260 8.67 18.59 26.71
C GLU A 260 9.10 18.50 28.19
N ALA A 261 9.12 17.29 28.76
CA ALA A 261 9.55 17.10 30.14
C ALA A 261 11.00 17.55 30.37
N LEU A 262 11.92 17.29 29.43
CA LEU A 262 13.31 17.75 29.53
C LEU A 262 13.46 19.27 29.43
N ALA A 263 12.61 19.93 28.62
CA ALA A 263 12.68 21.39 28.43
C ALA A 263 12.07 22.16 29.61
N ASP A 264 10.87 21.76 30.05
CA ASP A 264 10.02 22.56 30.93
C ASP A 264 9.69 21.86 32.26
N GLY A 265 10.09 20.60 32.42
CA GLY A 265 9.80 19.79 33.61
C GLY A 265 10.73 20.06 34.78
N ASP A 266 10.18 19.94 35.99
CA ASP A 266 10.97 19.81 37.21
C ASP A 266 11.76 18.49 37.23
N ALA A 267 12.66 18.32 38.22
CA ALA A 267 13.51 17.14 38.31
C ALA A 267 12.71 15.82 38.40
N ALA A 268 11.54 15.82 39.06
CA ALA A 268 10.71 14.63 39.17
C ALA A 268 10.07 14.27 37.81
N LYS A 269 9.58 15.27 37.07
CA LYS A 269 9.04 15.08 35.71
C LYS A 269 10.10 14.58 34.74
N ARG A 270 11.32 15.13 34.78
CA ARG A 270 12.43 14.68 33.93
C ARG A 270 12.81 13.24 34.23
N SER A 271 12.98 12.90 35.50
CA SER A 271 13.30 11.53 35.93
C SER A 271 12.23 10.52 35.50
N ALA A 272 10.94 10.86 35.66
CA ALA A 272 9.84 10.02 35.20
C ALA A 272 9.85 9.84 33.68
N ALA A 273 10.00 10.91 32.90
CA ALA A 273 10.04 10.84 31.45
C ALA A 273 11.23 10.02 30.91
N ILE A 274 12.40 10.11 31.55
CA ILE A 274 13.57 9.31 31.20
C ILE A 274 13.33 7.82 31.53
N ALA A 275 12.67 7.52 32.65
CA ALA A 275 12.30 6.16 33.01
C ALA A 275 11.29 5.56 32.02
N ASP A 276 10.28 6.33 31.60
CA ASP A 276 9.32 5.93 30.58
C ASP A 276 9.99 5.69 29.22
N LEU A 277 10.93 6.55 28.83
CA LEU A 277 11.73 6.36 27.62
C LEU A 277 12.53 5.05 27.67
N ARG A 278 13.14 4.72 28.82
CA ARG A 278 13.89 3.47 29.01
C ARG A 278 12.96 2.26 28.84
N ALA A 279 11.79 2.26 29.46
CA ALA A 279 10.82 1.17 29.33
C ALA A 279 10.33 0.95 27.88
N GLN A 280 10.13 2.04 27.14
CA GLN A 280 9.78 1.96 25.72
C GLN A 280 10.94 1.48 24.84
N ALA A 281 12.16 1.94 25.14
CA ALA A 281 13.35 1.45 24.45
C ALA A 281 13.55 -0.05 24.66
N ASP A 282 13.31 -0.55 25.87
CA ASP A 282 13.30 -1.99 26.16
C ASP A 282 12.22 -2.72 25.36
N THR A 283 11.02 -2.14 25.23
CA THR A 283 9.93 -2.70 24.43
C THR A 283 10.33 -2.82 22.95
N LEU A 284 10.88 -1.76 22.36
CA LEU A 284 11.37 -1.74 20.98
C LEU A 284 12.52 -2.74 20.75
N ALA A 285 13.49 -2.79 21.67
CA ALA A 285 14.65 -3.67 21.56
C ALA A 285 14.28 -5.17 21.68
N ASN A 286 13.24 -5.49 22.46
CA ASN A 286 12.81 -6.87 22.71
C ASN A 286 11.76 -7.37 21.71
N ALA A 287 11.00 -6.48 21.05
CA ALA A 287 9.94 -6.88 20.12
C ALA A 287 10.42 -7.83 18.99
N PRO A 288 11.58 -7.60 18.34
CA PRO A 288 12.08 -8.51 17.30
C PRO A 288 12.30 -9.95 17.79
N ASP A 289 12.85 -10.14 18.99
CA ASP A 289 13.11 -11.47 19.53
C ASP A 289 11.80 -12.19 19.91
N ILE A 290 10.80 -11.44 20.40
CA ILE A 290 9.46 -11.98 20.66
C ILE A 290 8.81 -12.41 19.34
N ILE A 291 8.87 -11.58 18.29
CA ILE A 291 8.31 -11.90 16.97
C ILE A 291 8.99 -13.14 16.37
N ARG A 292 10.29 -13.32 16.61
CA ARG A 292 11.06 -14.48 16.12
C ARG A 292 10.95 -15.74 16.99
N SER A 293 10.25 -15.69 18.12
CA SER A 293 10.22 -16.77 19.11
C SER A 293 9.48 -18.05 18.64
N GLY A 294 8.82 -18.01 17.48
CA GLY A 294 8.14 -19.15 16.87
C GLY A 294 6.61 -19.12 17.01
N THR A 295 6.05 -18.14 17.71
CA THR A 295 4.59 -17.98 17.87
C THR A 295 3.95 -17.15 16.76
N VAL A 296 4.69 -16.19 16.19
CA VAL A 296 4.23 -15.40 15.03
C VAL A 296 4.32 -16.23 13.76
N ASP A 297 3.43 -15.98 12.79
CA ASP A 297 3.47 -16.56 11.45
C ASP A 297 4.92 -16.54 10.90
N PRO A 298 5.49 -17.71 10.57
CA PRO A 298 6.89 -17.81 10.17
C PRO A 298 7.19 -17.03 8.88
N ALA A 299 6.24 -16.94 7.96
CA ALA A 299 6.41 -16.17 6.73
C ALA A 299 6.49 -14.67 7.03
N PHE A 300 5.76 -14.19 8.04
CA PHE A 300 5.88 -12.80 8.50
C PHE A 300 7.28 -12.52 9.05
N ALA A 301 7.75 -13.36 9.99
CA ALA A 301 9.07 -13.18 10.60
C ALA A 301 10.21 -13.26 9.57
N GLU A 302 10.10 -14.13 8.57
CA GLU A 302 11.06 -14.25 7.48
C GLU A 302 11.04 -13.01 6.56
N GLN A 303 9.86 -12.62 6.07
CA GLN A 303 9.72 -11.53 5.10
C GLN A 303 9.96 -10.14 5.72
N ALA A 304 9.80 -10.00 7.04
CA ALA A 304 10.09 -8.77 7.78
C ALA A 304 11.52 -8.73 8.36
N ARG A 305 12.35 -9.76 8.14
CA ARG A 305 13.64 -9.93 8.84
C ARG A 305 14.53 -8.68 8.85
N PRO A 306 14.82 -7.99 7.72
CA PRO A 306 15.69 -6.81 7.76
C PRO A 306 15.13 -5.67 8.61
N TRP A 307 13.82 -5.43 8.55
CA TRP A 307 13.16 -4.40 9.36
C TRP A 307 13.18 -4.75 10.85
N LEU A 308 13.06 -6.03 11.19
CA LEU A 308 13.21 -6.51 12.56
C LEU A 308 14.67 -6.36 13.07
N ASP A 309 15.67 -6.59 12.21
CA ASP A 309 17.09 -6.37 12.54
C ASP A 309 17.37 -4.88 12.80
N ALA A 310 16.86 -4.01 11.92
CA ALA A 310 16.95 -2.57 12.08
C ALA A 310 16.24 -2.10 13.36
N LEU A 311 15.02 -2.60 13.64
CA LEU A 311 14.29 -2.26 14.86
C LEU A 311 15.08 -2.61 16.12
N GLN A 312 15.72 -3.79 16.15
CA GLN A 312 16.52 -4.19 17.32
C GLN A 312 17.69 -3.23 17.58
N LEU A 313 18.36 -2.79 16.51
CA LEU A 313 19.46 -1.82 16.60
C LEU A 313 18.95 -0.43 17.02
N TRP A 314 17.82 0.03 16.47
CA TRP A 314 17.17 1.28 16.86
C TRP A 314 16.71 1.26 18.33
N GLY A 315 16.13 0.17 18.79
CA GLY A 315 15.73 -0.02 20.18
C GLY A 315 16.93 0.06 21.13
N ARG A 316 18.04 -0.62 20.80
CA ARG A 316 19.29 -0.55 21.58
C ARG A 316 19.92 0.83 21.56
N ALA A 317 19.88 1.53 20.41
CA ALA A 317 20.30 2.92 20.33
C ALA A 317 19.48 3.79 21.29
N LEU A 318 18.16 3.60 21.34
CA LEU A 318 17.27 4.34 22.25
C LEU A 318 17.52 4.02 23.72
N GLN A 319 17.86 2.77 24.07
CA GLN A 319 18.25 2.40 25.43
C GLN A 319 19.49 3.19 25.88
N LEU A 320 20.49 3.30 25.02
CA LEU A 320 21.69 4.11 25.28
C LEU A 320 21.36 5.60 25.33
N THR A 321 20.48 6.10 24.47
CA THR A 321 19.99 7.49 24.57
C THR A 321 19.33 7.76 25.91
N ALA A 322 18.46 6.87 26.40
CA ALA A 322 17.82 7.02 27.71
C ALA A 322 18.85 6.99 28.86
N ALA A 323 19.85 6.09 28.79
CA ALA A 323 20.96 6.07 29.75
C ALA A 323 21.83 7.35 29.70
N GLY A 324 22.04 7.90 28.51
CA GLY A 324 22.76 9.17 28.33
C GLY A 324 22.01 10.36 28.89
N LEU A 325 20.68 10.42 28.70
CA LEU A 325 19.82 11.45 29.29
C LEU A 325 19.82 11.38 30.82
N ASP A 326 19.69 10.18 31.39
CA ASP A 326 19.78 9.93 32.84
C ASP A 326 21.14 10.38 33.40
N ALA A 327 22.22 9.99 32.73
CA ALA A 327 23.58 10.38 33.08
C ALA A 327 23.79 11.90 33.03
N ALA A 328 23.20 12.59 32.04
CA ALA A 328 23.29 14.03 31.87
C ALA A 328 22.48 14.79 32.94
N ASP A 329 21.27 14.31 33.28
CA ASP A 329 20.42 14.91 34.31
C ASP A 329 21.09 14.85 35.71
N HIS A 330 21.92 13.82 35.95
CA HIS A 330 22.74 13.68 37.15
C HIS A 330 24.14 14.31 37.05
N GLY A 331 24.47 15.00 35.96
CA GLY A 331 25.76 15.70 35.79
C GLY A 331 26.97 14.78 35.67
N THR A 332 26.80 13.58 35.12
CA THR A 332 27.89 12.60 34.98
C THR A 332 28.52 12.63 33.58
N ASP A 333 29.85 12.53 33.50
CA ASP A 333 30.59 12.53 32.23
C ASP A 333 30.33 11.30 31.35
N ALA A 334 29.66 10.28 31.89
CA ALA A 334 29.29 9.07 31.15
C ALA A 334 28.30 9.34 30.01
N ALA A 335 27.55 10.45 30.06
CA ALA A 335 26.54 10.81 29.06
C ALA A 335 27.11 10.83 27.63
N THR A 336 28.28 11.44 27.43
CA THR A 336 28.92 11.53 26.12
C THR A 336 29.23 10.16 25.51
N ARG A 337 29.65 9.19 26.33
CA ARG A 337 29.91 7.82 25.86
C ARG A 337 28.63 7.16 25.39
N TYR A 338 27.55 7.27 26.18
CA TYR A 338 26.25 6.70 25.82
C TYR A 338 25.71 7.27 24.50
N PHE A 339 25.75 8.58 24.32
CA PHE A 339 25.30 9.21 23.06
C PHE A 339 26.17 8.81 21.86
N THR A 340 27.48 8.65 22.05
CA THR A 340 28.39 8.18 20.99
C THR A 340 28.06 6.76 20.55
N ASP A 341 27.86 5.85 21.51
CA ASP A 341 27.49 4.46 21.21
C ASP A 341 26.08 4.35 20.60
N ALA A 342 25.12 5.17 21.07
CA ALA A 342 23.79 5.27 20.47
C ALA A 342 23.87 5.70 18.98
N GLY A 343 24.69 6.71 18.68
CA GLY A 343 24.92 7.16 17.30
C GLY A 343 25.52 6.08 16.40
N ARG A 344 26.44 5.26 16.93
CA ARG A 344 27.00 4.11 16.21
C ARG A 344 25.93 3.06 15.89
N LEU A 345 25.08 2.70 16.83
CA LEU A 345 23.98 1.74 16.60
C LEU A 345 22.94 2.29 15.62
N ALA A 346 22.60 3.57 15.71
CA ALA A 346 21.72 4.24 14.76
C ALA A 346 22.27 4.19 13.33
N ALA A 347 23.57 4.43 13.14
CA ALA A 347 24.22 4.32 11.84
C ALA A 347 24.20 2.88 11.29
N GLN A 348 24.37 1.88 12.15
CA GLN A 348 24.23 0.47 11.75
C GLN A 348 22.79 0.13 11.35
N ALA A 349 21.80 0.61 12.10
CA ALA A 349 20.38 0.39 11.81
C ALA A 349 19.98 1.02 10.46
N ALA A 350 20.46 2.23 10.18
CA ALA A 350 20.21 2.94 8.91
C ALA A 350 20.92 2.31 7.70
N ALA A 351 21.91 1.44 7.92
CA ALA A 351 22.63 0.74 6.86
C ALA A 351 22.02 -0.62 6.51
N VAL A 352 21.04 -1.11 7.30
CA VAL A 352 20.34 -2.36 7.00
C VAL A 352 19.58 -2.20 5.70
N GLN A 353 19.74 -3.16 4.78
CA GLN A 353 19.09 -3.15 3.47
C GLN A 353 17.89 -4.09 3.47
N SER A 354 16.87 -3.73 2.69
CA SER A 354 15.74 -4.61 2.37
C SER A 354 16.15 -5.94 1.70
N ILE A 355 15.18 -6.84 1.51
CA ILE A 355 15.42 -8.14 0.87
C ILE A 355 15.76 -7.93 -0.62
N PRO A 356 16.96 -8.34 -1.09
CA PRO A 356 17.39 -8.11 -2.47
C PRO A 356 16.41 -8.69 -3.49
N GLY A 357 15.98 -7.88 -4.44
CA GLY A 357 15.07 -8.28 -5.52
C GLY A 357 13.60 -8.48 -5.09
N ALA A 358 13.28 -8.36 -3.81
CA ALA A 358 11.90 -8.37 -3.33
C ALA A 358 11.29 -6.96 -3.34
N THR A 359 12.10 -5.92 -3.18
CA THR A 359 11.69 -4.52 -3.35
C THR A 359 12.32 -3.95 -4.62
N ARG A 360 11.60 -3.08 -5.34
CA ARG A 360 12.15 -2.44 -6.55
C ARG A 360 13.16 -1.33 -6.19
N PHE A 361 12.88 -0.61 -5.11
CA PHE A 361 13.74 0.43 -4.57
C PHE A 361 14.32 -0.07 -3.24
N ASP A 362 15.53 -0.59 -3.32
CA ASP A 362 16.28 -1.06 -2.16
C ASP A 362 16.76 0.13 -1.32
N GLY A 363 16.79 -0.05 -0.01
CA GLY A 363 17.33 0.92 0.92
C GLY A 363 17.21 0.50 2.37
#